data_AF-A0A7S1Y428-F1
#
_entry.id   AF-A0A7S1Y428-F1
#
_cell.length_a   1.000
_cell.length_b   1.000
_cell.length_c   1.000
_cell.angle_alpha   90.00
_cell.angle_beta   90.00
_cell.angle_gamma   90.00
#
_symmetry.space_group_name_H-M   'P 1'
#
loop_
_entity.id
_entity.type
_entity.pdbx_description
1 polymer ?
#
loop_
_entity_poly.entity_id
_entity_poly.type
_entity_poly.pdbx_seq_one_letter_code
_entity_poly.pdbx_strand_id
1 'polypeptide(L)'
;NKHLLPLLVLEGIPLDDLEGLLANKSPLVGVVMGSQSDLPTMQAAVEVLRKFDVPYEVDIVSAHRTPDKLCSYARDAAGRGIRVIIAGAGGAAHLPGMLASMTPLPVIGVPVKTSTLSGVDSLYSIVQMPRGIPVATVAIGNAQNAGLLAVRMLSTSRPLLRQQMIEYQDGLTEMVNGMSSKLLELGTDEFLEQQGLKNKSVNV
;
A
#
# COMPACT_ATOMS: atom_id res chain seq x y z
N ASN A 1 -25.58 6.02 -8.72
CA ASN A 1 -26.71 5.12 -8.37
C ASN A 1 -27.97 5.96 -8.21
N LYS A 2 -28.86 6.01 -9.22
CA LYS A 2 -30.00 6.97 -9.29
C LYS A 2 -31.04 6.81 -8.17
N HIS A 3 -30.97 5.73 -7.39
CA HIS A 3 -31.90 5.44 -6.29
C HIS A 3 -31.49 6.04 -4.94
N LEU A 4 -30.25 6.51 -4.77
CA LEU A 4 -29.76 7.09 -3.51
C LEU A 4 -30.05 8.59 -3.38
N LEU A 5 -30.07 9.32 -4.50
CA LEU A 5 -30.31 10.76 -4.50
C LEU A 5 -31.68 11.16 -3.90
N PRO A 6 -32.80 10.49 -4.21
CA PRO A 6 -34.10 10.84 -3.64
C PRO A 6 -34.16 10.66 -2.12
N LEU A 7 -33.41 9.70 -1.57
CA LEU A 7 -33.36 9.43 -0.13
C LEU A 7 -32.57 10.50 0.63
N LEU A 8 -31.47 11.00 0.04
CA LEU A 8 -30.64 12.06 0.64
C LEU A 8 -31.37 13.42 0.69
N VAL A 9 -32.20 13.71 -0.33
CA VAL A 9 -33.06 14.90 -0.36
C VAL A 9 -34.14 14.84 0.72
N LEU A 10 -34.73 13.67 0.95
CA LEU A 10 -35.73 13.45 2.00
C LEU A 10 -35.17 13.66 3.41
N GLU A 11 -33.88 13.43 3.63
CA GLU A 11 -33.20 13.69 4.91
C GLU A 11 -32.65 15.13 5.05
N GLY A 12 -32.93 16.01 4.08
CA GLY A 12 -32.56 17.43 4.16
C GLY A 12 -31.08 17.72 3.92
N ILE A 13 -30.34 16.79 3.29
CA ILE A 13 -28.94 17.00 2.91
C ILE A 13 -28.88 17.77 1.59
N PRO A 14 -28.28 18.98 1.54
CA PRO A 14 -28.17 19.75 0.30
C PRO A 14 -27.37 18.99 -0.77
N LEU A 15 -27.87 18.92 -2.01
CA LEU A 15 -27.14 18.26 -3.11
C LEU A 15 -25.79 18.92 -3.40
N ASP A 16 -25.69 20.23 -3.17
CA ASP A 16 -24.48 21.02 -3.44
C ASP A 16 -23.35 20.64 -2.47
N ASP A 17 -23.70 20.25 -1.24
CA ASP A 17 -22.75 19.67 -0.27
C ASP A 17 -22.32 18.25 -0.69
N LEU A 18 -23.16 17.54 -1.46
CA LEU A 18 -22.83 16.21 -1.96
C LEU A 18 -21.73 16.26 -3.02
N GLU A 19 -21.72 17.27 -3.89
CA GLU A 19 -20.62 17.46 -4.86
C GLU A 19 -19.29 17.75 -4.16
N GLY A 20 -19.28 18.58 -3.11
CA GLY A 20 -18.09 18.82 -2.28
C GLY A 20 -17.63 17.56 -1.50
N LEU A 21 -18.58 16.78 -0.97
CA LEU A 21 -18.35 15.52 -0.28
C LEU A 21 -17.89 14.39 -1.21
N LEU A 22 -18.28 14.44 -2.50
CA LEU A 22 -17.85 13.52 -3.55
C LEU A 22 -16.54 13.99 -4.21
N ALA A 23 -16.26 15.29 -4.25
CA ALA A 23 -15.06 15.89 -4.85
C ALA A 23 -13.84 15.82 -3.93
N ASN A 24 -14.02 15.95 -2.62
CA ASN A 24 -12.96 15.71 -1.64
C ASN A 24 -13.01 14.25 -1.18
N LYS A 25 -12.43 13.35 -1.97
CA LYS A 25 -12.23 11.97 -1.52
C LYS A 25 -11.27 11.98 -0.33
N SER A 26 -11.81 12.03 0.90
CA SER A 26 -11.02 11.92 2.12
C SER A 26 -10.14 10.66 2.05
N PRO A 27 -8.85 10.75 2.40
CA PRO A 27 -7.93 9.64 2.22
C PRO A 27 -8.39 8.43 3.05
N LEU A 28 -8.45 7.27 2.41
CA LEU A 28 -8.72 6.00 3.09
C LEU A 28 -7.44 5.29 3.50
N VAL A 29 -6.33 5.59 2.80
CA VAL A 29 -5.02 5.01 3.08
C VAL A 29 -3.99 6.12 3.29
N GLY A 30 -3.27 6.04 4.42
CA GLY A 30 -2.12 6.91 4.67
C GLY A 30 -0.83 6.23 4.24
N VAL A 31 -0.06 6.82 3.32
CA VAL A 31 1.26 6.30 2.92
C VAL A 31 2.34 7.19 3.50
N VAL A 32 2.99 6.73 4.56
CA VAL A 32 4.01 7.51 5.28
C VAL A 32 5.38 6.87 5.21
N MET A 33 6.41 7.70 5.26
CA MET A 33 7.80 7.25 5.22
C MET A 33 8.72 8.09 6.11
N GLY A 34 9.80 7.49 6.59
CA GLY A 34 10.73 8.14 7.52
C GLY A 34 11.61 9.21 6.89
N SER A 35 11.82 9.13 5.57
CA SER A 35 12.72 10.00 4.80
C SER A 35 12.25 10.18 3.35
N GLN A 36 12.59 11.30 2.73
CA GLN A 36 12.37 11.50 1.28
C GLN A 36 13.09 10.43 0.43
N SER A 37 14.24 9.91 0.92
CA SER A 37 14.98 8.85 0.24
C SER A 37 14.21 7.53 0.12
N ASP A 38 13.16 7.34 0.93
CA ASP A 38 12.31 6.14 0.89
C ASP A 38 11.23 6.24 -0.20
N LEU A 39 10.95 7.45 -0.70
CA LEU A 39 9.89 7.71 -1.67
C LEU A 39 9.98 6.85 -2.94
N PRO A 40 11.16 6.64 -3.58
CA PRO A 40 11.26 5.77 -4.74
C PRO A 40 10.76 4.34 -4.49
N THR A 41 10.97 3.80 -3.28
CA THR A 41 10.41 2.50 -2.88
C THR A 41 8.92 2.61 -2.64
N MET A 42 8.47 3.61 -1.88
CA MET A 42 7.08 3.74 -1.45
C MET A 42 6.11 4.13 -2.58
N GLN A 43 6.62 4.69 -3.68
CA GLN A 43 5.86 5.04 -4.88
C GLN A 43 5.06 3.85 -5.43
N ALA A 44 5.59 2.63 -5.34
CA ALA A 44 4.89 1.44 -5.82
C ALA A 44 3.60 1.15 -5.04
N ALA A 45 3.50 1.53 -3.76
CA ALA A 45 2.24 1.46 -3.01
C ALA A 45 1.22 2.46 -3.56
N VAL A 46 1.67 3.69 -3.81
CA VAL A 46 0.84 4.78 -4.37
C VAL A 46 0.28 4.42 -5.74
N GLU A 47 1.08 3.79 -6.60
CA GLU A 47 0.64 3.33 -7.92
C GLU A 47 -0.45 2.26 -7.83
N VAL A 48 -0.35 1.33 -6.89
CA VAL A 48 -1.41 0.36 -6.64
C VAL A 48 -2.68 1.06 -6.17
N LEU A 49 -2.60 1.96 -5.19
CA LEU A 49 -3.78 2.68 -4.69
C LEU A 49 -4.47 3.47 -5.81
N ARG A 50 -3.69 4.13 -6.68
CA ARG A 50 -4.19 4.81 -7.88
C ARG A 50 -4.87 3.85 -8.85
N LYS A 51 -4.28 2.68 -9.12
CA LYS A 51 -4.85 1.67 -10.02
C LYS A 51 -6.22 1.18 -9.55
N PHE A 52 -6.43 1.08 -8.24
CA PHE A 52 -7.70 0.65 -7.64
C PHE A 52 -8.63 1.82 -7.27
N ASP A 53 -8.30 3.06 -7.69
CA ASP A 53 -9.05 4.29 -7.36
C ASP A 53 -9.33 4.44 -5.85
N VAL A 54 -8.38 4.01 -5.01
CA VAL A 54 -8.43 4.15 -3.55
C VAL A 54 -7.85 5.50 -3.16
N PRO A 55 -8.61 6.37 -2.47
CA PRO A 55 -8.11 7.67 -2.01
C PRO A 55 -6.99 7.50 -1.00
N TYR A 56 -5.92 8.27 -1.16
CA TYR A 56 -4.73 8.18 -0.32
C TYR A 56 -4.10 9.55 -0.04
N GLU A 57 -3.31 9.61 1.02
CA GLU A 57 -2.39 10.72 1.30
C GLU A 57 -0.95 10.20 1.36
N VAL A 58 0.01 11.07 1.10
CA VAL A 58 1.45 10.76 1.19
C VAL A 58 2.14 11.81 2.05
N ASP A 59 2.94 11.38 3.02
CA ASP A 59 3.67 12.32 3.90
C ASP A 59 5.00 11.72 4.40
N ILE A 60 5.93 12.60 4.81
CA ILE A 60 7.18 12.25 5.49
C ILE A 60 6.98 12.41 7.00
N VAL A 61 7.03 11.30 7.73
CA VAL A 61 6.83 11.23 9.18
C VAL A 61 8.01 10.45 9.77
N SER A 62 8.94 11.15 10.41
CA SER A 62 10.17 10.53 10.91
C SER A 62 10.03 10.18 12.39
N ALA A 63 10.07 8.89 12.72
CA ALA A 63 10.01 8.44 14.11
C ALA A 63 11.12 9.02 14.99
N HIS A 64 12.31 9.23 14.43
CA HIS A 64 13.47 9.70 15.19
C HIS A 64 13.63 11.22 15.16
N ARG A 65 13.19 11.90 14.10
CA ARG A 65 13.42 13.34 13.90
C ARG A 65 12.20 14.21 14.16
N THR A 66 10.99 13.65 13.99
CA THR A 66 9.73 14.36 14.21
C THR A 66 8.74 13.51 15.02
N PRO A 67 9.12 13.04 16.24
CA PRO A 67 8.30 12.14 17.04
C PRO A 67 6.92 12.73 17.39
N ASP A 68 6.81 14.04 17.63
CA ASP A 68 5.53 14.68 17.90
C ASP A 68 4.59 14.63 16.68
N LYS A 69 5.14 14.83 15.47
CA LYS A 69 4.38 14.66 14.21
C LYS A 69 3.90 13.22 14.06
N LEU A 70 4.73 12.23 14.39
CA LEU A 70 4.33 10.83 14.39
C LEU A 70 3.16 10.58 15.34
N CYS A 71 3.27 11.05 16.58
CA CYS A 71 2.23 10.90 17.60
C CYS A 71 0.90 11.48 17.13
N SER A 72 0.91 12.74 16.63
CA SER A 72 -0.29 13.40 16.13
C SER A 72 -0.87 12.65 14.93
N TYR A 73 -0.02 12.28 13.96
CA TYR A 73 -0.46 11.54 12.77
C TYR A 73 -1.18 10.24 13.14
N ALA A 74 -0.59 9.44 14.03
CA ALA A 74 -1.14 8.14 14.43
C ALA A 74 -2.49 8.26 15.15
N ARG A 75 -2.58 9.19 16.11
CA ARG A 75 -3.78 9.39 16.94
C ARG A 75 -4.94 9.96 16.14
N ASP A 76 -4.66 10.89 15.22
CA ASP A 76 -5.69 11.59 14.47
C ASP A 76 -6.16 10.79 13.23
N ALA A 77 -5.35 9.86 12.71
CA ALA A 77 -5.62 9.14 11.47
C ALA A 77 -7.04 8.54 11.37
N ALA A 78 -7.50 7.86 12.43
CA ALA A 78 -8.83 7.25 12.45
C ALA A 78 -9.95 8.31 12.36
N GLY A 79 -9.81 9.42 13.09
CA GLY A 79 -10.76 10.53 13.08
C GLY A 79 -10.81 11.25 11.73
N ARG A 80 -9.71 11.25 10.97
CA ARG A 80 -9.64 11.82 9.61
C ARG A 80 -10.24 10.92 8.52
N GLY A 81 -10.69 9.71 8.85
CA GLY A 81 -11.28 8.78 7.88
C GLY A 81 -10.31 7.74 7.32
N ILE A 82 -9.04 7.75 7.72
CA ILE A 82 -8.07 6.71 7.33
C ILE A 82 -8.56 5.36 7.86
N ARG A 83 -8.30 4.30 7.09
CA ARG A 83 -8.67 2.91 7.40
C ARG A 83 -7.47 1.98 7.44
N VAL A 84 -6.39 2.31 6.72
CA VAL A 84 -5.14 1.55 6.71
C VAL A 84 -3.96 2.54 6.62
N ILE A 85 -2.88 2.28 7.35
CA ILE A 85 -1.63 3.03 7.22
C ILE A 85 -0.57 2.12 6.60
N ILE A 86 0.11 2.59 5.57
CA ILE A 86 1.29 1.97 4.98
C ILE A 86 2.50 2.79 5.41
N ALA A 87 3.46 2.18 6.10
CA ALA A 87 4.62 2.85 6.67
C ALA A 87 5.93 2.24 6.17
N GLY A 88 6.76 3.05 5.51
CA GLY A 88 8.08 2.67 5.01
C GLY A 88 9.22 3.21 5.89
N ALA A 89 10.18 2.36 6.26
CA ALA A 89 11.38 2.80 6.96
C ALA A 89 12.56 1.82 6.75
N GLY A 90 13.79 2.34 6.80
CA GLY A 90 15.04 1.59 6.67
C GLY A 90 15.89 1.58 7.94
N GLY A 91 16.75 0.57 8.11
CA GLY A 91 17.70 0.46 9.21
C GLY A 91 17.01 0.11 10.52
N ALA A 92 17.21 0.93 11.56
CA ALA A 92 16.43 0.89 12.80
C ALA A 92 15.00 1.43 12.55
N ALA A 93 14.20 0.65 11.81
CA ALA A 93 12.98 1.07 11.14
C ALA A 93 11.76 1.15 12.08
N HIS A 94 11.77 2.09 13.03
CA HIS A 94 10.75 2.18 14.10
C HIS A 94 9.39 2.77 13.68
N LEU A 95 9.30 3.42 12.51
CA LEU A 95 8.09 4.13 12.09
C LEU A 95 6.82 3.24 12.12
N PRO A 96 6.79 2.03 11.52
CA PRO A 96 5.56 1.23 11.48
C PRO A 96 5.10 0.78 12.88
N GLY A 97 6.03 0.32 13.72
CA GLY A 97 5.72 -0.14 15.07
C GLY A 97 5.23 0.99 15.99
N MET A 98 5.82 2.18 15.87
CA MET A 98 5.41 3.35 16.65
C MET A 98 4.06 3.91 16.21
N LEU A 99 3.73 3.85 14.91
CA LEU A 99 2.38 4.19 14.46
C LEU A 99 1.36 3.18 15.03
N ALA A 100 1.64 1.89 14.92
CA ALA A 100 0.76 0.82 15.39
C ALA A 100 0.51 0.87 16.90
N SER A 101 1.46 1.37 17.70
CA SER A 101 1.28 1.51 19.15
C SER A 101 0.37 2.67 19.55
N MET A 102 0.07 3.59 18.64
CA MET A 102 -0.65 4.83 18.91
C MET A 102 -1.96 4.98 18.12
N THR A 103 -2.31 3.99 17.30
CA THR A 103 -3.53 4.00 16.48
C THR A 103 -4.26 2.66 16.56
N PRO A 104 -5.60 2.64 16.55
CA PRO A 104 -6.35 1.39 16.46
C PRO A 104 -6.40 0.83 15.03
N LEU A 105 -5.90 1.57 14.04
CA LEU A 105 -5.94 1.18 12.63
C LEU A 105 -4.90 0.10 12.31
N PRO A 106 -5.16 -0.77 11.32
CA PRO A 106 -4.12 -1.66 10.80
C PRO A 106 -2.97 -0.86 10.18
N VAL A 107 -1.75 -1.24 10.56
CA VAL A 107 -0.51 -0.69 10.01
C VAL A 107 0.23 -1.77 9.22
N ILE A 108 0.55 -1.46 7.97
CA ILE A 108 1.36 -2.28 7.07
C ILE A 108 2.78 -1.71 7.05
N GLY A 109 3.76 -2.55 7.39
CA GLY A 109 5.17 -2.15 7.42
C GLY A 109 5.90 -2.57 6.14
N VAL A 110 6.59 -1.63 5.51
CA VAL A 110 7.48 -1.87 4.36
C VAL A 110 8.92 -1.71 4.80
N PRO A 111 9.69 -2.81 4.94
CA PRO A 111 11.12 -2.71 5.22
C PRO A 111 11.86 -2.13 4.02
N VAL A 112 12.41 -0.93 4.13
CA VAL A 112 13.18 -0.31 3.04
C VAL A 112 14.58 -0.91 3.02
N LYS A 113 15.08 -1.24 1.82
CA LYS A 113 16.41 -1.83 1.65
C LYS A 113 17.50 -0.86 2.11
N THR A 114 18.37 -1.31 3.01
CA THR A 114 19.59 -0.60 3.43
C THR A 114 20.79 -1.02 2.58
N SER A 115 21.80 -0.16 2.48
CA SER A 115 23.01 -0.46 1.69
C SER A 115 23.89 -1.54 2.33
N THR A 116 23.96 -1.58 3.66
CA THR A 116 24.88 -2.45 4.41
C THR A 116 24.31 -3.85 4.65
N LEU A 117 23.04 -3.94 5.08
CA LEU A 117 22.40 -5.20 5.48
C LEU A 117 21.26 -5.61 4.55
N SER A 118 21.17 -4.98 3.38
CA SER A 118 20.14 -5.27 2.36
C SER A 118 18.71 -5.29 2.91
N GLY A 119 18.43 -4.50 3.96
CA GLY A 119 17.12 -4.39 4.60
C GLY A 119 16.79 -5.49 5.62
N VAL A 120 17.71 -6.37 5.99
CA VAL A 120 17.50 -7.35 7.08
C VAL A 120 17.29 -6.65 8.42
N ASP A 121 18.06 -5.59 8.67
CA ASP A 121 17.88 -4.67 9.80
C ASP A 121 16.50 -4.02 9.80
N SER A 122 16.07 -3.50 8.65
CA SER A 122 14.73 -2.95 8.47
C SER A 122 13.65 -4.00 8.73
N LEU A 123 13.83 -5.21 8.21
CA LEU A 123 12.86 -6.30 8.34
C LEU A 123 12.66 -6.67 9.80
N TYR A 124 13.75 -6.95 10.53
CA TYR A 124 13.66 -7.33 11.95
C TYR A 124 13.17 -6.19 12.82
N SER A 125 13.49 -4.93 12.50
CA SER A 125 12.95 -3.77 13.21
C SER A 125 11.43 -3.62 13.08
N ILE A 126 10.83 -4.17 12.02
CA ILE A 126 9.39 -4.03 11.73
C ILE A 126 8.61 -5.29 12.09
N VAL A 127 9.09 -6.49 11.74
CA VAL A 127 8.33 -7.74 11.85
C VAL A 127 8.31 -8.32 13.26
N GLN A 128 9.35 -8.08 14.07
CA GLN A 128 9.51 -8.69 15.40
C GLN A 128 8.79 -7.89 16.50
N MET A 129 7.59 -7.38 16.21
CA MET A 129 6.81 -6.65 17.21
C MET A 129 6.44 -7.54 18.40
N PRO A 130 6.52 -7.04 19.64
CA PRO A 130 6.10 -7.79 20.81
C PRO A 130 4.59 -8.02 20.83
N ARG A 131 4.14 -8.96 21.67
CA ARG A 131 2.71 -9.26 21.86
C ARG A 131 1.91 -8.00 22.20
N GLY A 132 0.82 -7.78 21.46
CA GLY A 132 -0.15 -6.72 21.72
C GLY A 132 -0.20 -5.63 20.66
N ILE A 133 0.92 -5.34 19.97
CA ILE A 133 0.99 -4.28 18.96
C ILE A 133 1.42 -4.88 17.61
N PRO A 134 0.49 -5.39 16.79
CA PRO A 134 0.84 -6.03 15.53
C PRO A 134 1.18 -5.03 14.41
N VAL A 135 2.09 -5.41 13.53
CA VAL A 135 2.35 -4.77 12.23
C VAL A 135 2.27 -5.83 11.13
N ALA A 136 1.54 -5.54 10.06
CA ALA A 136 1.47 -6.42 8.90
C ALA A 136 2.67 -6.16 7.98
N THR A 137 3.75 -6.91 8.16
CA THR A 137 5.00 -6.69 7.42
C THR A 137 5.00 -7.38 6.06
N VAL A 138 5.38 -6.65 5.00
CA VAL A 138 5.61 -7.20 3.65
C VAL A 138 7.10 -7.41 3.37
N ALA A 139 7.43 -7.98 2.21
CA ALA A 139 8.82 -8.20 1.80
C ALA A 139 9.64 -6.89 1.72
N ILE A 140 10.95 -7.02 1.88
CA ILE A 140 11.90 -5.89 1.78
C ILE A 140 11.72 -5.17 0.43
N GLY A 141 11.54 -3.86 0.46
CA GLY A 141 11.35 -3.00 -0.71
C GLY A 141 10.02 -3.17 -1.43
N ASN A 142 9.14 -4.07 -0.98
CA ASN A 142 7.93 -4.42 -1.73
C ASN A 142 6.72 -3.57 -1.31
N ALA A 143 6.80 -2.26 -1.56
CA ALA A 143 5.68 -1.35 -1.30
C ALA A 143 4.46 -1.66 -2.19
N GLN A 144 4.66 -2.26 -3.36
CA GLN A 144 3.57 -2.73 -4.22
C GLN A 144 2.64 -3.69 -3.46
N ASN A 145 3.21 -4.70 -2.79
CA ASN A 145 2.43 -5.63 -1.97
C ASN A 145 1.78 -4.96 -0.76
N ALA A 146 2.38 -3.90 -0.21
CA ALA A 146 1.71 -3.12 0.84
C ALA A 146 0.46 -2.41 0.31
N GLY A 147 0.53 -1.82 -0.88
CA GLY A 147 -0.63 -1.26 -1.57
C GLY A 147 -1.71 -2.31 -1.82
N LEU A 148 -1.33 -3.49 -2.34
CA LEU A 148 -2.28 -4.59 -2.61
C LEU A 148 -2.91 -5.13 -1.32
N LEU A 149 -2.14 -5.24 -0.25
CA LEU A 149 -2.64 -5.68 1.06
C LEU A 149 -3.61 -4.65 1.65
N ALA A 150 -3.33 -3.36 1.52
CA ALA A 150 -4.27 -2.31 1.93
C ALA A 150 -5.59 -2.38 1.15
N VAL A 151 -5.52 -2.58 -0.18
CA VAL A 151 -6.73 -2.81 -1.00
C VAL A 151 -7.50 -4.02 -0.50
N ARG A 152 -6.84 -5.16 -0.26
CA ARG A 152 -7.49 -6.37 0.28
C ARG A 152 -8.17 -6.14 1.62
N MET A 153 -7.52 -5.40 2.54
CA MET A 153 -8.13 -5.03 3.83
C MET A 153 -9.41 -4.22 3.63
N LEU A 154 -9.40 -3.24 2.72
CA LEU A 154 -10.58 -2.43 2.39
C LEU A 154 -11.69 -3.25 1.70
N SER A 155 -11.33 -4.20 0.84
CA SER A 155 -12.25 -5.07 0.08
C SER A 155 -13.10 -6.00 0.95
N THR A 156 -12.71 -6.25 2.21
CA THR A 156 -13.50 -7.04 3.17
C THR A 156 -14.92 -6.50 3.35
N SER A 157 -15.08 -5.17 3.30
CA SER A 157 -16.35 -4.46 3.48
C SER A 157 -16.79 -3.67 2.24
N ARG A 158 -16.05 -3.74 1.13
CA ARG A 158 -16.29 -2.97 -0.11
C ARG A 158 -16.40 -3.90 -1.32
N PRO A 159 -17.63 -4.32 -1.70
CA PRO A 159 -17.83 -5.28 -2.79
C PRO A 159 -17.20 -4.87 -4.13
N LEU A 160 -17.20 -3.58 -4.48
CA LEU A 160 -16.60 -3.09 -5.71
C LEU A 160 -15.07 -3.27 -5.72
N LEU A 161 -14.38 -2.92 -4.63
CA LEU A 161 -12.94 -3.16 -4.52
C LEU A 161 -12.61 -4.66 -4.49
N ARG A 162 -13.51 -5.49 -3.92
CA ARG A 162 -13.36 -6.94 -3.96
C ARG A 162 -13.44 -7.47 -5.40
N GLN A 163 -14.36 -6.97 -6.21
CA GLN A 163 -14.49 -7.34 -7.61
C GLN A 163 -13.25 -6.92 -8.42
N GLN A 164 -12.76 -5.68 -8.25
CA GLN A 164 -11.51 -5.23 -8.89
C GLN A 164 -10.30 -6.07 -8.49
N MET A 165 -10.26 -6.56 -7.24
CA MET A 165 -9.18 -7.44 -6.77
C MET A 165 -9.26 -8.82 -7.45
N ILE A 166 -10.46 -9.37 -7.65
CA ILE A 166 -10.66 -10.62 -8.41
C ILE A 166 -10.14 -10.43 -9.84
N GLU A 167 -10.57 -9.36 -10.52
CA GLU A 167 -10.12 -9.04 -11.89
C GLU A 167 -8.59 -8.86 -11.98
N TYR A 168 -7.99 -8.23 -10.97
CA TYR A 168 -6.54 -8.12 -10.88
C TYR A 168 -5.85 -9.49 -10.77
N GLN A 169 -6.41 -10.41 -9.99
CA GLN A 169 -5.87 -11.76 -9.83
C GLN A 169 -6.05 -12.59 -11.10
N ASP A 170 -7.21 -12.51 -11.75
CA ASP A 170 -7.48 -13.19 -13.02
C ASP A 170 -6.51 -12.71 -14.11
N GLY A 171 -6.27 -11.40 -14.18
CA GLY A 171 -5.28 -10.82 -15.10
C GLY A 171 -3.84 -11.29 -14.85
N LEU A 172 -3.46 -11.61 -13.59
CA LEU A 172 -2.15 -12.23 -13.31
C LEU A 172 -2.09 -13.66 -13.86
N THR A 173 -3.17 -14.43 -13.70
CA THR A 173 -3.27 -15.78 -14.25
C THR A 173 -3.19 -15.77 -15.77
N GLU A 174 -3.93 -14.88 -16.43
CA GLU A 174 -3.87 -14.71 -17.89
C GLU A 174 -2.48 -14.32 -18.36
N MET A 175 -1.81 -13.39 -17.66
CA MET A 175 -0.43 -12.99 -17.96
C MET A 175 0.51 -14.19 -17.90
N VAL A 176 0.46 -14.97 -16.82
CA VAL A 176 1.35 -16.14 -16.63
C VAL A 176 1.07 -17.21 -17.68
N ASN A 177 -0.20 -17.51 -17.95
CA ASN A 177 -0.57 -18.48 -18.98
C ASN A 177 -0.08 -18.05 -20.36
N GLY A 178 -0.27 -16.77 -20.73
CA GLY A 178 0.23 -16.22 -21.99
C GLY A 178 1.76 -16.28 -22.10
N MET A 179 2.48 -16.01 -21.01
CA MET A 179 3.93 -16.15 -20.96
C MET A 179 4.37 -17.62 -21.08
N SER A 180 3.65 -18.54 -20.44
CA SER A 180 3.92 -19.97 -20.53
C SER A 180 3.71 -20.51 -21.94
N SER A 181 2.62 -20.12 -22.62
CA SER A 181 2.37 -20.51 -24.01
C SER A 181 3.49 -20.03 -24.94
N LYS A 182 3.89 -18.76 -24.81
CA LYS A 182 5.01 -18.20 -25.59
C LYS A 182 6.32 -18.94 -25.35
N LEU A 183 6.62 -19.29 -24.10
CA LEU A 183 7.84 -20.04 -23.78
C LEU A 183 7.83 -21.43 -24.43
N LEU A 184 6.68 -22.12 -24.44
CA LEU A 184 6.54 -23.43 -25.07
C LEU A 184 6.65 -23.37 -26.60
N GLU A 185 6.14 -22.30 -27.22
CA GLU A 185 6.20 -22.09 -28.67
C GLU A 185 7.61 -21.74 -29.16
N LEU A 186 8.31 -20.84 -28.45
CA LEU A 186 9.61 -20.31 -28.86
C LEU A 186 10.81 -21.14 -28.38
N GLY A 187 10.62 -21.97 -27.34
CA GLY A 187 11.73 -22.55 -26.59
C GLY A 187 12.49 -21.51 -25.76
N THR A 188 13.46 -21.97 -24.98
CA THR A 188 14.12 -21.14 -23.94
C THR A 188 14.96 -20.00 -24.52
N ASP A 189 15.73 -20.26 -25.58
CA ASP A 189 16.75 -19.32 -26.06
C ASP A 189 16.12 -18.11 -26.76
N GLU A 190 15.15 -18.35 -27.64
CA GLU A 190 14.42 -17.31 -28.34
C GLU A 190 13.51 -16.52 -27.38
N PHE A 191 12.87 -17.19 -26.42
CA PHE A 191 12.07 -16.52 -25.40
C PHE A 191 12.91 -15.54 -24.56
N LEU A 192 14.10 -15.95 -24.10
CA LEU A 192 15.00 -15.08 -23.34
C LEU A 192 15.49 -13.88 -24.16
N GLU A 193 15.67 -14.05 -25.46
CA GLU A 193 16.03 -12.96 -26.37
C GLU A 193 14.90 -11.93 -26.50
N GLN A 194 13.67 -12.38 -26.72
CA GLN A 194 12.50 -11.51 -26.84
C GLN A 194 12.18 -10.77 -25.53
N GLN A 195 12.46 -11.37 -24.37
CA GLN A 195 12.28 -10.71 -23.07
C GLN A 195 13.44 -9.77 -22.68
N GLY A 196 14.50 -9.69 -23.50
CA GLY A 196 15.71 -8.93 -23.14
C GLY A 196 16.40 -9.47 -21.89
N LEU A 197 16.28 -10.78 -21.64
CA LEU A 197 16.80 -11.48 -20.46
C LEU A 197 18.08 -12.29 -20.76
N LYS A 198 18.40 -12.56 -22.03
CA LYS A 198 19.52 -13.43 -22.45
C LYS A 198 20.89 -13.07 -21.82
N ASN A 199 21.12 -11.79 -21.50
CA ASN A 199 22.36 -11.29 -20.90
C ASN A 199 22.17 -10.67 -19.50
N LYS A 200 21.00 -10.82 -18.87
CA LYS A 200 20.80 -10.34 -17.50
C LYS A 200 21.35 -11.38 -16.54
N SER A 201 22.50 -11.07 -15.93
CA SER A 201 23.07 -11.85 -14.84
C SER A 201 21.98 -12.09 -13.78
N VAL A 202 21.73 -13.36 -13.46
CA VAL A 202 20.90 -13.72 -12.30
C VAL A 202 21.73 -13.35 -11.07
N ASN A 203 21.45 -12.19 -10.48
CA ASN A 203 21.96 -11.88 -9.15
C ASN A 203 21.20 -12.77 -8.17
N VAL A 204 21.73 -13.97 -7.93
CA VAL A 204 21.39 -14.83 -6.80
C VAL A 204 21.96 -14.20 -5.53
#